data_AF-A0A3R6TRD1-F1
#
_entry.id   AF-A0A3R6TRD1-F1
#
_cell.length_a   1.000
_cell.length_b   1.000
_cell.length_c   1.000
_cell.angle_alpha   90.00
_cell.angle_beta   90.00
_cell.angle_gamma   90.00
#
_symmetry.space_group_name_H-M   'P 1'
#
loop_
_entity.id
_entity.type
_entity.pdbx_description
1 polymer ?
#
loop_
_entity_poly.entity_id
_entity_poly.type
_entity_poly.pdbx_seq_one_letter_code
_entity_poly.pdbx_strand_id
1 'polypeptide(L)'
;MKKSSWKIRALALTLMAVCWLSGCSAHKEISVTVAETQEETRELSLNTETEAETQPEAEPEERCEKDGKIQSYLTGEWTDVAKANRRPLAIMMSNDKAALPQYGINHAGVVYEAPVEGSMNRYMALIEDYDDLDRIGSVRSCRPYYTFFAREFEAVYAHYGQNTFALPYLEQMEHLDGIKGNGTSAYFRTKDRKTPHNAYASGPKLRQAIEASGYADAYPESYEGHYTFAPESAPVCFEDGIAAAKVVPGYQLSNPWFEYHPEDGLYYRYQYGGPHMGDEGQIAVKNIIFQYCLWKYYKPTEYLDIDVHTPATGYYFTNGHGILIRWEKDGAYGVTKYYDMDGQEIKLNPGKTWVCILPNDRMDKAEFYGEQTE
;
A
#
# COMPACT_ATOMS: atom_id res chain seq x y z
N MET A 1 61.06 0.82 33.52
CA MET A 1 61.60 2.05 34.15
C MET A 1 61.79 3.13 33.07
N LYS A 2 61.44 4.38 33.40
CA LYS A 2 61.47 5.65 32.60
C LYS A 2 60.25 5.83 31.66
N LYS A 3 59.25 6.64 32.04
CA LYS A 3 59.09 8.14 31.95
C LYS A 3 58.81 8.57 30.49
N SER A 4 57.95 9.51 30.11
CA SER A 4 57.14 10.55 30.77
C SER A 4 56.42 11.35 29.66
N SER A 5 55.17 11.77 29.84
CA SER A 5 54.57 13.00 29.25
C SER A 5 53.27 13.26 30.06
N TRP A 6 52.75 14.47 30.33
CA TRP A 6 52.91 15.80 29.77
C TRP A 6 52.30 16.79 30.81
N LYS A 7 52.93 17.94 31.07
CA LYS A 7 52.32 19.11 31.76
C LYS A 7 53.01 20.39 31.31
N ILE A 8 52.32 21.28 30.61
CA ILE A 8 52.59 22.74 30.52
C ILE A 8 51.23 23.39 30.20
N ARG A 9 50.52 24.06 31.12
CA ARG A 9 50.66 25.41 31.71
C ARG A 9 50.29 26.58 30.78
N ALA A 10 49.33 27.37 31.28
CA ALA A 10 48.67 28.56 30.75
C ALA A 10 49.45 29.88 31.00
N LEU A 11 48.77 31.01 30.68
CA LEU A 11 49.03 32.45 30.96
C LEU A 11 49.89 33.20 29.91
N ALA A 12 49.72 34.50 29.57
CA ALA A 12 48.83 35.63 29.92
C ALA A 12 49.05 36.70 28.79
N LEU A 13 48.04 37.42 28.27
CA LEU A 13 47.48 38.73 28.66
C LEU A 13 48.43 39.98 28.61
N THR A 14 47.87 41.09 28.08
CA THR A 14 48.25 42.55 28.13
C THR A 14 49.17 43.11 27.02
N LEU A 15 49.06 44.34 26.44
CA LEU A 15 48.15 45.51 26.53
C LEU A 15 48.47 46.54 25.39
N MET A 16 47.47 47.41 25.03
CA MET A 16 47.54 48.85 24.61
C MET A 16 48.31 49.28 23.31
N ALA A 17 47.97 50.35 22.56
CA ALA A 17 46.96 51.42 22.64
C ALA A 17 46.84 52.21 21.30
N VAL A 18 45.61 52.65 20.99
CA VAL A 18 45.10 53.97 20.54
C VAL A 18 45.87 54.84 19.52
N CYS A 19 45.16 55.23 18.44
CA CYS A 19 45.11 56.60 17.92
C CYS A 19 43.69 56.93 17.42
N TRP A 20 43.16 58.06 17.89
CA TRP A 20 41.93 58.74 17.45
C TRP A 20 42.31 60.00 16.66
N LEU A 21 41.39 60.47 15.79
CA LEU A 21 40.97 61.88 15.54
C LEU A 21 40.40 62.02 14.10
N SER A 22 39.07 62.18 13.95
CA SER A 22 38.35 63.41 13.48
C SER A 22 38.06 63.38 11.96
N GLY A 23 36.95 63.78 11.35
CA GLY A 23 35.66 64.40 11.70
C GLY A 23 34.96 64.88 10.40
N CYS A 24 33.63 64.67 10.30
CA CYS A 24 32.56 65.26 9.46
C CYS A 24 32.74 65.78 8.00
N SER A 25 31.81 65.31 7.13
CA SER A 25 30.84 66.07 6.29
C SER A 25 30.85 65.73 4.79
N ALA A 26 29.64 65.40 4.28
CA ALA A 26 29.06 65.74 2.97
C ALA A 26 28.02 64.68 2.55
N HIS A 27 26.76 64.86 2.97
CA HIS A 27 25.62 64.26 2.27
C HIS A 27 25.27 65.18 1.09
N LYS A 28 25.19 64.60 -0.12
CA LYS A 28 24.69 65.29 -1.31
C LYS A 28 23.31 64.73 -1.64
N GLU A 29 22.33 65.62 -1.61
CA GLU A 29 20.96 65.40 -2.03
C GLU A 29 20.89 65.03 -3.52
N ILE A 30 20.01 64.09 -3.84
CA ILE A 30 19.39 63.96 -5.16
C ILE A 30 17.88 63.95 -4.92
N SER A 31 17.23 65.05 -5.28
CA SER A 31 15.78 65.18 -5.35
C SER A 31 15.31 64.72 -6.73
N VAL A 32 14.33 63.83 -6.76
CA VAL A 32 13.44 63.66 -7.91
C VAL A 32 12.01 63.58 -7.39
N THR A 33 11.21 64.50 -7.91
CA THR A 33 9.78 64.76 -7.74
C THR A 33 8.91 63.51 -7.66
N VAL A 34 8.05 63.46 -6.63
CA VAL A 34 6.93 62.52 -6.52
C VAL A 34 5.84 62.99 -7.49
N ALA A 35 5.55 62.16 -8.49
CA ALA A 35 4.33 62.29 -9.28
C ALA A 35 3.22 61.50 -8.59
N GLU A 36 2.14 62.18 -8.20
CA GLU A 36 0.88 61.54 -7.82
C GLU A 36 0.38 60.72 -9.00
N THR A 37 0.31 59.40 -8.83
CA THR A 37 -0.42 58.52 -9.74
C THR A 37 -1.69 58.10 -9.02
N GLN A 38 -2.83 58.54 -9.53
CA GLN A 38 -4.15 58.12 -9.10
C GLN A 38 -4.30 56.62 -9.36
N GLU A 39 -4.61 55.84 -8.33
CA GLU A 39 -5.13 54.48 -8.48
C GLU A 39 -6.56 54.58 -9.03
N GLU A 40 -6.69 54.40 -10.33
CA GLU A 40 -7.97 54.17 -10.99
C GLU A 40 -8.32 52.68 -10.80
N THR A 41 -9.19 52.39 -9.82
CA THR A 41 -9.79 51.07 -9.63
C THR A 41 -10.64 50.74 -10.86
N ARG A 42 -10.08 49.93 -11.77
CA ARG A 42 -10.83 49.36 -12.88
C ARG A 42 -11.42 48.03 -12.43
N GLU A 43 -12.71 48.03 -12.10
CA GLU A 43 -13.49 46.80 -11.91
C GLU A 43 -13.40 45.97 -13.20
N LEU A 44 -12.69 44.84 -13.13
CA LEU A 44 -12.82 43.78 -14.12
C LEU A 44 -14.03 42.93 -13.74
N SER A 45 -15.12 43.15 -14.48
CA SER A 45 -16.28 42.27 -14.49
C SER A 45 -15.89 40.87 -14.97
N LEU A 46 -15.92 39.90 -14.05
CA LEU A 46 -15.89 38.48 -14.33
C LEU A 46 -17.21 38.06 -14.98
N ASN A 47 -17.21 37.86 -16.29
CA ASN A 47 -18.23 37.07 -16.98
C ASN A 47 -17.54 35.95 -17.75
N THR A 48 -17.40 34.79 -17.12
CA THR A 48 -17.28 33.52 -17.82
C THR A 48 -17.93 32.46 -16.94
N GLU A 49 -19.26 32.39 -17.00
CA GLU A 49 -19.98 31.18 -16.63
C GLU A 49 -19.67 30.15 -17.71
N THR A 50 -18.60 29.37 -17.51
CA THR A 50 -18.55 28.04 -18.08
C THR A 50 -19.33 27.17 -17.11
N GLU A 51 -20.59 26.93 -17.45
CA GLU A 51 -21.45 25.95 -16.81
C GLU A 51 -20.79 24.58 -16.99
N ALA A 52 -20.00 24.16 -16.00
CA ALA A 52 -19.53 22.80 -15.90
C ALA A 52 -20.78 21.94 -15.62
N GLU A 53 -21.27 21.25 -16.64
CA GLU A 53 -22.26 20.19 -16.49
C GLU A 53 -21.72 19.20 -15.46
N THR A 54 -22.18 19.35 -14.22
CA THR A 54 -21.93 18.38 -13.16
C THR A 54 -22.78 17.18 -13.53
N GLN A 55 -22.17 16.16 -14.14
CA GLN A 55 -22.81 14.86 -14.27
C GLN A 55 -23.30 14.44 -12.87
N PRO A 56 -24.53 13.93 -12.73
CA PRO A 56 -24.98 13.42 -11.45
C PRO A 56 -24.01 12.31 -11.03
N GLU A 57 -23.26 12.55 -9.96
CA GLU A 57 -22.48 11.51 -9.33
C GLU A 57 -23.47 10.43 -8.89
N ALA A 58 -23.42 9.28 -9.56
CA ALA A 58 -24.30 8.17 -9.23
C ALA A 58 -24.05 7.78 -7.76
N GLU A 59 -25.11 7.90 -6.94
CA GLU A 59 -25.09 7.42 -5.56
C GLU A 59 -24.63 5.95 -5.55
N PRO A 60 -23.85 5.53 -4.53
CA PRO A 60 -23.43 4.14 -4.42
C PRO A 60 -24.65 3.22 -4.45
N GLU A 61 -24.72 2.31 -5.43
CA GLU A 61 -25.77 1.29 -5.42
C GLU A 61 -25.63 0.47 -4.14
N GLU A 62 -26.70 0.38 -3.34
CA GLU A 62 -26.71 -0.47 -2.16
C GLU A 62 -26.40 -1.92 -2.56
N ARG A 63 -25.50 -2.54 -1.80
CA ARG A 63 -25.09 -3.93 -1.98
C ARG A 63 -26.29 -4.86 -1.73
N CYS A 64 -26.90 -5.33 -2.81
CA CYS A 64 -28.14 -6.11 -2.76
C CYS A 64 -27.95 -7.51 -3.35
N GLU A 65 -28.58 -8.50 -2.72
CA GLU A 65 -28.62 -9.87 -3.22
C GLU A 65 -29.49 -9.96 -4.48
N LYS A 66 -28.95 -10.59 -5.54
CA LYS A 66 -29.66 -10.93 -6.78
C LYS A 66 -29.31 -12.35 -7.17
N ASP A 67 -30.32 -13.20 -7.33
CA ASP A 67 -30.18 -14.59 -7.77
C ASP A 67 -29.15 -15.42 -6.96
N GLY A 68 -29.10 -15.23 -5.64
CA GLY A 68 -28.17 -15.93 -4.75
C GLY A 68 -26.73 -15.43 -4.82
N LYS A 69 -26.49 -14.33 -5.54
CA LYS A 69 -25.20 -13.63 -5.64
C LYS A 69 -25.30 -12.22 -5.08
N ILE A 70 -24.15 -11.70 -4.69
CA ILE A 70 -23.99 -10.34 -4.17
C ILE A 70 -22.56 -9.88 -4.48
N GLN A 71 -22.33 -8.57 -4.57
CA GLN A 71 -21.01 -8.06 -4.86
C GLN A 71 -20.01 -8.42 -3.74
N SER A 72 -18.81 -8.83 -4.10
CA SER A 72 -17.71 -9.04 -3.14
C SER A 72 -17.26 -7.72 -2.52
N TYR A 73 -16.98 -7.70 -1.22
CA TYR A 73 -16.31 -6.56 -0.57
C TYR A 73 -14.85 -6.40 -1.00
N LEU A 74 -14.23 -7.44 -1.57
CA LEU A 74 -12.84 -7.41 -2.03
C LEU A 74 -12.70 -6.94 -3.47
N THR A 75 -13.60 -7.37 -4.36
CA THR A 75 -13.47 -7.15 -5.81
C THR A 75 -14.62 -6.38 -6.45
N GLY A 76 -15.77 -6.22 -5.78
CA GLY A 76 -16.97 -5.65 -6.40
C GLY A 76 -17.65 -6.56 -7.45
N GLU A 77 -17.10 -7.74 -7.72
CA GLU A 77 -17.68 -8.72 -8.65
C GLU A 77 -18.82 -9.51 -7.99
N TRP A 78 -19.75 -10.03 -8.79
CA TRP A 78 -20.85 -10.86 -8.30
C TRP A 78 -20.38 -12.25 -7.87
N THR A 79 -20.38 -12.49 -6.57
CA THR A 79 -19.98 -13.75 -5.93
C THR A 79 -21.16 -14.38 -5.17
N ASP A 80 -21.14 -15.69 -4.96
CA ASP A 80 -22.12 -16.38 -4.12
C ASP A 80 -22.22 -15.74 -2.73
N VAL A 81 -23.45 -15.51 -2.26
CA VAL A 81 -23.73 -14.82 -0.98
C VAL A 81 -22.96 -15.43 0.20
N ALA A 82 -22.87 -16.75 0.26
CA ALA A 82 -22.17 -17.46 1.33
C ALA A 82 -20.66 -17.14 1.40
N LYS A 83 -20.02 -16.81 0.27
CA LYS A 83 -18.61 -16.43 0.21
C LYS A 83 -18.44 -14.93 0.45
N ALA A 84 -19.24 -14.12 -0.23
CA ALA A 84 -19.12 -12.66 -0.18
C ALA A 84 -19.55 -12.04 1.17
N ASN A 85 -20.38 -12.71 1.96
CA ASN A 85 -20.77 -12.28 3.32
C ASN A 85 -19.93 -12.90 4.44
N ARG A 86 -18.93 -13.70 4.09
CA ARG A 86 -18.01 -14.31 5.04
C ARG A 86 -16.73 -13.48 5.11
N ARG A 87 -16.18 -13.38 6.32
CA ARG A 87 -14.87 -12.72 6.53
C ARG A 87 -13.79 -13.43 5.71
N PRO A 88 -12.92 -12.68 5.03
CA PRO A 88 -11.92 -13.25 4.15
C PRO A 88 -10.76 -13.79 4.99
N LEU A 89 -10.01 -14.69 4.39
CA LEU A 89 -8.70 -15.10 4.90
C LEU A 89 -7.66 -14.08 4.44
N ALA A 90 -6.96 -13.42 5.37
CA ALA A 90 -5.74 -12.68 5.06
C ALA A 90 -4.52 -13.55 5.38
N ILE A 91 -3.83 -14.08 4.36
CA ILE A 91 -2.73 -15.03 4.55
C ILE A 91 -1.39 -14.51 4.04
N MET A 92 -0.37 -14.59 4.91
CA MET A 92 0.99 -14.18 4.58
C MET A 92 1.65 -15.18 3.64
N MET A 93 2.18 -14.71 2.51
CA MET A 93 2.89 -15.54 1.54
C MET A 93 4.34 -15.07 1.31
N SER A 94 5.22 -16.02 1.04
CA SER A 94 6.60 -15.75 0.62
C SER A 94 6.63 -15.22 -0.81
N ASN A 95 7.52 -14.25 -1.08
CA ASN A 95 7.97 -13.94 -2.44
C ASN A 95 9.43 -14.33 -2.68
N ASP A 96 9.92 -15.36 -2.00
CA ASP A 96 11.28 -15.83 -2.26
C ASP A 96 11.27 -16.64 -3.55
N LYS A 97 12.31 -16.51 -4.39
CA LYS A 97 12.46 -17.30 -5.62
C LYS A 97 12.39 -18.82 -5.35
N ALA A 98 12.91 -19.28 -4.21
CA ALA A 98 12.82 -20.68 -3.78
C ALA A 98 11.41 -21.12 -3.34
N ALA A 99 10.48 -20.16 -3.20
CA ALA A 99 9.10 -20.36 -2.83
C ALA A 99 8.12 -20.15 -4.00
N LEU A 100 8.58 -20.02 -5.24
CA LEU A 100 7.72 -19.89 -6.42
C LEU A 100 7.33 -21.25 -7.02
N PRO A 101 6.11 -21.42 -7.55
CA PRO A 101 5.00 -20.45 -7.49
C PRO A 101 4.40 -20.35 -6.07
N GLN A 102 3.67 -19.26 -5.82
CA GLN A 102 2.74 -19.16 -4.69
C GLN A 102 1.46 -19.93 -5.03
N TYR A 103 1.04 -20.81 -4.14
CA TYR A 103 -0.18 -21.59 -4.27
C TYR A 103 -1.37 -20.85 -3.66
N GLY A 104 -2.51 -20.86 -4.35
CA GLY A 104 -3.75 -20.20 -3.96
C GLY A 104 -3.76 -18.68 -4.15
N ILE A 105 -2.65 -18.07 -4.58
CA ILE A 105 -2.59 -16.60 -4.77
C ILE A 105 -3.50 -16.13 -5.92
N ASN A 106 -3.78 -17.00 -6.90
CA ASN A 106 -4.68 -16.69 -8.00
C ASN A 106 -6.12 -16.39 -7.51
N HIS A 107 -6.50 -16.84 -6.32
CA HIS A 107 -7.81 -16.58 -5.71
C HIS A 107 -7.87 -15.28 -4.88
N ALA A 108 -6.75 -14.57 -4.73
CA ALA A 108 -6.74 -13.34 -3.94
C ALA A 108 -7.53 -12.23 -4.65
N GLY A 109 -8.56 -11.71 -3.98
CA GLY A 109 -9.27 -10.51 -4.41
C GLY A 109 -8.42 -9.26 -4.21
N VAL A 110 -7.63 -9.22 -3.12
CA VAL A 110 -6.69 -8.14 -2.83
C VAL A 110 -5.35 -8.73 -2.40
N VAL A 111 -4.26 -8.17 -2.91
CA VAL A 111 -2.89 -8.52 -2.47
C VAL A 111 -2.16 -7.27 -2.01
N TYR A 112 -1.70 -7.27 -0.77
CA TYR A 112 -0.73 -6.29 -0.28
C TYR A 112 0.68 -6.81 -0.45
N GLU A 113 1.52 -6.07 -1.15
CA GLU A 113 2.95 -6.29 -1.31
C GLU A 113 3.71 -5.22 -0.52
N ALA A 114 4.54 -5.62 0.46
CA ALA A 114 5.33 -4.67 1.23
C ALA A 114 6.75 -5.18 1.50
N PRO A 115 7.74 -4.27 1.61
CA PRO A 115 9.11 -4.64 1.90
C PRO A 115 9.21 -5.25 3.30
N VAL A 116 10.16 -6.16 3.46
CA VAL A 116 10.60 -6.76 4.72
C VAL A 116 12.13 -6.65 4.78
N GLU A 117 12.79 -7.43 5.63
CA GLU A 117 14.24 -7.36 5.81
C GLU A 117 15.00 -7.81 4.54
N GLY A 118 16.19 -7.25 4.32
CA GLY A 118 17.09 -7.70 3.25
C GLY A 118 16.59 -7.41 1.82
N SER A 119 15.87 -6.30 1.62
CA SER A 119 15.30 -5.87 0.33
C SER A 119 14.28 -6.85 -0.28
N MET A 120 13.85 -7.86 0.49
CA MET A 120 12.75 -8.74 0.11
C MET A 120 11.41 -8.03 0.27
N ASN A 121 10.43 -8.50 -0.47
CA ASN A 121 9.02 -8.21 -0.31
C ASN A 121 8.29 -9.49 0.14
N ARG A 122 7.16 -9.32 0.82
CA ARG A 122 6.21 -10.40 1.08
C ARG A 122 4.83 -9.99 0.60
N TYR A 123 3.95 -10.98 0.53
CA TYR A 123 2.56 -10.73 0.19
C TYR A 123 1.67 -11.05 1.38
N MET A 124 0.58 -10.31 1.50
CA MET A 124 -0.62 -10.72 2.22
C MET A 124 -1.74 -10.82 1.21
N ALA A 125 -2.23 -12.03 0.96
CA ALA A 125 -3.33 -12.29 0.04
C ALA A 125 -4.64 -12.38 0.83
N LEU A 126 -5.65 -11.61 0.41
CA LEU A 126 -7.01 -11.69 0.92
C LEU A 126 -7.85 -12.55 0.00
N ILE A 127 -8.32 -13.69 0.51
CA ILE A 127 -9.02 -14.71 -0.26
C ILE A 127 -10.38 -14.94 0.41
N GLU A 128 -11.47 -14.81 -0.35
CA GLU A 128 -12.83 -15.06 0.15
C GLU A 128 -13.33 -16.48 -0.16
N ASP A 129 -12.80 -17.13 -1.19
CA ASP A 129 -13.21 -18.44 -1.72
C ASP A 129 -12.19 -19.56 -1.44
N TYR A 130 -11.59 -19.56 -0.24
CA TYR A 130 -10.46 -20.44 0.10
C TYR A 130 -10.83 -21.87 0.51
N ASP A 131 -12.12 -22.24 0.60
CA ASP A 131 -12.58 -23.49 1.23
C ASP A 131 -12.01 -24.75 0.60
N ASP A 132 -11.93 -24.78 -0.73
CA ASP A 132 -11.55 -25.95 -1.52
C ASP A 132 -10.05 -25.95 -1.90
N LEU A 133 -9.28 -24.99 -1.40
CA LEU A 133 -7.86 -24.88 -1.72
C LEU A 133 -7.02 -25.85 -0.87
N ASP A 134 -6.49 -26.88 -1.51
CA ASP A 134 -5.67 -27.89 -0.84
C ASP A 134 -4.29 -27.37 -0.39
N ARG A 135 -3.81 -26.29 -1.01
CA ARG A 135 -2.48 -25.72 -0.73
C ARG A 135 -2.51 -24.21 -0.89
N ILE A 136 -2.19 -23.51 0.19
CA ILE A 136 -2.11 -22.04 0.23
C ILE A 136 -0.75 -21.62 0.80
N GLY A 137 -0.01 -20.77 0.10
CA GLY A 137 1.31 -20.27 0.54
C GLY A 137 2.44 -20.46 -0.48
N SER A 138 3.70 -20.70 -0.10
CA SER A 138 4.19 -21.00 1.24
C SER A 138 3.95 -19.85 2.22
N VAL A 139 3.53 -20.19 3.43
CA VAL A 139 3.13 -19.22 4.45
C VAL A 139 4.36 -18.67 5.16
N ARG A 140 4.37 -17.35 5.40
CA ARG A 140 5.50 -16.65 6.02
C ARG A 140 5.09 -15.77 7.20
N SER A 141 6.11 -15.18 7.81
CA SER A 141 5.96 -14.47 9.06
C SER A 141 5.31 -13.11 8.88
N CYS A 142 4.50 -12.74 9.87
CA CYS A 142 3.85 -11.46 10.02
C CYS A 142 4.85 -10.32 10.32
N ARG A 143 4.48 -9.10 9.90
CA ARG A 143 5.04 -7.81 10.32
C ARG A 143 3.92 -6.87 10.77
N PRO A 144 4.20 -5.86 11.62
CA PRO A 144 3.17 -5.01 12.21
C PRO A 144 2.20 -4.40 11.20
N TYR A 145 2.70 -3.85 10.09
CA TYR A 145 1.88 -3.19 9.07
C TYR A 145 0.83 -4.10 8.42
N TYR A 146 1.14 -5.38 8.22
CA TYR A 146 0.14 -6.34 7.71
C TYR A 146 -1.02 -6.59 8.68
N THR A 147 -0.81 -6.40 9.99
CA THR A 147 -1.92 -6.50 10.96
C THR A 147 -2.89 -5.33 10.87
N PHE A 148 -2.43 -4.17 10.38
CA PHE A 148 -3.34 -3.06 10.11
C PHE A 148 -4.11 -3.31 8.82
N PHE A 149 -3.43 -3.71 7.75
CA PHE A 149 -4.09 -4.04 6.49
C PHE A 149 -5.14 -5.15 6.65
N ALA A 150 -4.83 -6.24 7.36
CA ALA A 150 -5.80 -7.33 7.57
C ALA A 150 -7.07 -6.88 8.30
N ARG A 151 -6.95 -5.92 9.25
CA ARG A 151 -8.10 -5.37 9.99
C ARG A 151 -9.03 -4.55 9.13
N GLU A 152 -8.50 -3.87 8.11
CA GLU A 152 -9.31 -3.03 7.22
C GLU A 152 -10.36 -3.82 6.45
N PHE A 153 -10.20 -5.15 6.38
CA PHE A 153 -11.12 -6.07 5.73
C PHE A 153 -11.82 -7.02 6.70
N GLU A 154 -11.73 -6.75 8.01
CA GLU A 154 -12.22 -7.66 9.06
C GLU A 154 -11.72 -9.10 8.86
N ALA A 155 -10.51 -9.29 8.33
CA ALA A 155 -10.05 -10.60 7.91
C ALA A 155 -9.63 -11.48 9.09
N VAL A 156 -9.82 -12.80 8.97
CA VAL A 156 -9.11 -13.75 9.85
C VAL A 156 -7.68 -13.89 9.34
N TYR A 157 -6.70 -13.56 10.19
CA TYR A 157 -5.32 -13.39 9.76
C TYR A 157 -4.45 -14.64 9.97
N ALA A 158 -3.90 -15.20 8.90
CA ALA A 158 -3.10 -16.42 8.90
C ALA A 158 -1.62 -16.13 8.60
N HIS A 159 -0.73 -16.56 9.48
CA HIS A 159 0.72 -16.40 9.30
C HIS A 159 1.52 -17.54 9.93
N TYR A 160 2.79 -17.67 9.53
CA TYR A 160 3.71 -18.65 10.10
C TYR A 160 4.86 -17.93 10.82
N GLY A 161 4.67 -17.68 12.11
CA GLY A 161 5.54 -16.84 12.92
C GLY A 161 5.37 -15.34 12.67
N GLN A 162 6.15 -14.53 13.37
CA GLN A 162 6.04 -13.06 13.43
C GLN A 162 7.38 -12.46 13.92
N ASN A 163 7.59 -11.15 13.77
CA ASN A 163 8.57 -10.48 14.65
C ASN A 163 7.90 -10.09 15.97
N THR A 164 8.73 -9.78 16.97
CA THR A 164 8.24 -9.42 18.31
C THR A 164 7.36 -8.17 18.30
N PHE A 165 7.59 -7.23 17.37
CA PHE A 165 6.85 -5.97 17.29
C PHE A 165 5.41 -6.15 16.80
N ALA A 166 5.09 -7.28 16.15
CA ALA A 166 3.72 -7.58 15.74
C ALA A 166 2.85 -8.13 16.88
N LEU A 167 3.45 -8.63 17.98
CA LEU A 167 2.72 -9.32 19.04
C LEU A 167 1.60 -8.49 19.69
N PRO A 168 1.80 -7.21 20.08
CA PRO A 168 0.74 -6.42 20.71
C PRO A 168 -0.47 -6.22 19.80
N TYR A 169 -0.25 -6.21 18.48
CA TYR A 169 -1.31 -6.08 17.50
C TYR A 169 -1.98 -7.43 17.23
N LEU A 170 -1.24 -8.53 17.18
CA LEU A 170 -1.82 -9.87 17.01
C LEU A 170 -2.73 -10.25 18.19
N GLU A 171 -2.39 -9.83 19.41
CA GLU A 171 -3.22 -10.06 20.62
C GLU A 171 -4.58 -9.35 20.58
N GLN A 172 -4.77 -8.40 19.66
CA GLN A 172 -5.98 -7.61 19.49
C GLN A 172 -6.72 -7.93 18.17
N MET A 173 -6.49 -9.12 17.61
CA MET A 173 -7.21 -9.57 16.42
C MET A 173 -7.30 -11.09 16.39
N GLU A 174 -8.23 -11.60 15.61
CA GLU A 174 -8.34 -13.03 15.36
C GLU A 174 -7.30 -13.47 14.34
N HIS A 175 -6.36 -14.29 14.79
CA HIS A 175 -5.27 -14.74 13.96
C HIS A 175 -4.93 -16.22 14.21
N LEU A 176 -4.29 -16.86 13.23
CA LEU A 176 -3.83 -18.25 13.28
C LEU A 176 -2.32 -18.27 13.03
N ASP A 177 -1.54 -18.53 14.08
CA ASP A 177 -0.08 -18.65 13.99
C ASP A 177 0.32 -20.13 13.78
N GLY A 178 1.01 -20.44 12.70
CA GLY A 178 1.49 -21.80 12.43
C GLY A 178 2.65 -22.29 13.31
N ILE A 179 3.20 -21.43 14.18
CA ILE A 179 4.21 -21.79 15.19
C ILE A 179 3.58 -22.05 16.56
N LYS A 180 2.49 -21.34 16.91
CA LYS A 180 1.84 -21.38 18.22
C LYS A 180 0.49 -22.11 18.16
N GLY A 181 0.06 -22.64 19.30
CA GLY A 181 -0.97 -23.67 19.38
C GLY A 181 -2.35 -23.34 18.76
N ASN A 182 -2.72 -22.08 18.59
CA ASN A 182 -4.01 -21.69 18.02
C ASN A 182 -4.11 -21.93 16.50
N GLY A 183 -2.99 -21.85 15.77
CA GLY A 183 -2.98 -22.00 14.32
C GLY A 183 -2.38 -23.30 13.80
N THR A 184 -1.65 -24.06 14.61
CA THR A 184 -0.85 -25.22 14.15
C THR A 184 -1.63 -26.22 13.28
N SER A 185 -2.90 -26.50 13.59
CA SER A 185 -3.74 -27.43 12.84
C SER A 185 -4.07 -26.97 11.41
N ALA A 186 -4.06 -25.64 11.18
CA ALA A 186 -4.30 -25.02 9.89
C ALA A 186 -3.16 -25.29 8.88
N TYR A 187 -1.96 -25.62 9.37
CA TYR A 187 -0.75 -25.70 8.55
C TYR A 187 -0.18 -27.11 8.45
N PHE A 188 0.56 -27.34 7.38
CA PHE A 188 1.34 -28.55 7.15
C PHE A 188 2.65 -28.21 6.44
N ARG A 189 3.60 -29.15 6.46
CA ARG A 189 4.86 -29.03 5.72
C ARG A 189 4.92 -30.01 4.57
N THR A 190 5.42 -29.55 3.43
CA THR A 190 5.65 -30.40 2.25
C THR A 190 7.13 -30.78 2.13
N LYS A 191 7.42 -31.81 1.32
CA LYS A 191 8.77 -32.37 1.09
C LYS A 191 9.43 -31.86 -0.19
N ASP A 192 8.66 -31.28 -1.11
CA ASP A 192 9.10 -30.73 -2.39
C ASP A 192 9.92 -29.44 -2.24
N ARG A 193 9.91 -28.81 -1.07
CA ARG A 193 10.72 -27.62 -0.76
C ARG A 193 11.46 -27.75 0.56
N LYS A 194 12.57 -27.03 0.68
CA LYS A 194 13.36 -26.95 1.92
C LYS A 194 12.77 -25.93 2.88
N THR A 195 12.96 -26.18 4.18
CA THR A 195 12.75 -25.17 5.21
C THR A 195 13.59 -23.93 4.87
N PRO A 196 13.03 -22.70 4.97
CA PRO A 196 11.72 -22.39 5.55
C PRO A 196 10.59 -22.14 4.52
N HIS A 197 10.74 -22.54 3.26
CA HIS A 197 9.78 -22.30 2.16
C HIS A 197 8.76 -23.43 1.96
N ASN A 198 8.59 -24.31 2.96
CA ASN A 198 7.79 -25.52 2.83
C ASN A 198 6.57 -25.61 3.76
N ALA A 199 6.22 -24.52 4.46
CA ALA A 199 5.00 -24.46 5.26
C ALA A 199 3.83 -23.95 4.41
N TYR A 200 2.69 -24.63 4.46
CA TYR A 200 1.47 -24.31 3.71
C TYR A 200 0.25 -24.45 4.62
N ALA A 201 -0.84 -23.78 4.25
CA ALA A 201 -2.17 -24.04 4.80
C ALA A 201 -3.06 -24.74 3.77
N SER A 202 -4.24 -25.20 4.19
CA SER A 202 -5.32 -25.57 3.27
C SER A 202 -6.65 -25.01 3.76
N GLY A 203 -7.58 -24.79 2.84
CA GLY A 203 -8.94 -24.35 3.13
C GLY A 203 -9.61 -25.16 4.24
N PRO A 204 -9.72 -26.49 4.12
CA PRO A 204 -10.40 -27.30 5.13
C PRO A 204 -9.75 -27.20 6.52
N LYS A 205 -8.42 -27.11 6.57
CA LYS A 205 -7.66 -26.99 7.83
C LYS A 205 -7.81 -25.61 8.46
N LEU A 206 -7.86 -24.56 7.64
CA LEU A 206 -8.13 -23.19 8.10
C LEU A 206 -9.54 -23.10 8.67
N ARG A 207 -10.57 -23.59 7.96
CA ARG A 207 -11.96 -23.62 8.44
C ARG A 207 -12.06 -24.31 9.80
N GLN A 208 -11.44 -25.48 9.94
CA GLN A 208 -11.40 -26.21 11.21
C GLN A 208 -10.72 -25.40 12.33
N ALA A 209 -9.61 -24.71 12.04
CA ALA A 209 -8.87 -23.94 13.03
C ALA A 209 -9.61 -22.66 13.45
N ILE A 210 -10.32 -22.01 12.52
CA ILE A 210 -11.19 -20.85 12.79
C ILE A 210 -12.33 -21.25 13.72
N GLU A 211 -13.04 -22.34 13.39
CA GLU A 211 -14.11 -22.87 14.22
C GLU A 211 -13.61 -23.27 15.62
N ALA A 212 -12.50 -24.01 15.69
CA ALA A 212 -11.92 -24.44 16.97
C ALA A 212 -11.43 -23.28 17.85
N SER A 213 -11.12 -22.12 17.25
CA SER A 213 -10.73 -20.90 17.96
C SER A 213 -11.93 -20.06 18.40
N GLY A 214 -13.14 -20.40 17.95
CA GLY A 214 -14.36 -19.63 18.24
C GLY A 214 -14.42 -18.28 17.52
N TYR A 215 -13.66 -18.13 16.43
CA TYR A 215 -13.61 -16.90 15.65
C TYR A 215 -14.89 -16.71 14.83
N ALA A 216 -15.33 -15.46 14.68
CA ALA A 216 -16.55 -15.16 13.94
C ALA A 216 -16.37 -15.43 12.44
N ASP A 217 -17.36 -16.06 11.81
CA ASP A 217 -17.29 -16.39 10.39
C ASP A 217 -17.82 -15.27 9.49
N ALA A 218 -18.90 -14.62 9.92
CA ALA A 218 -19.53 -13.51 9.20
C ALA A 218 -18.91 -12.16 9.61
N TYR A 219 -19.02 -11.19 8.72
CA TYR A 219 -18.68 -9.81 9.03
C TYR A 219 -19.55 -9.26 10.18
N PRO A 220 -19.05 -8.30 10.99
CA PRO A 220 -19.92 -7.55 11.87
C PRO A 220 -20.93 -6.73 11.04
N GLU A 221 -22.13 -6.49 11.58
CA GLU A 221 -23.19 -5.73 10.89
C GLU A 221 -22.75 -4.30 10.51
N SER A 222 -21.75 -3.76 11.21
CA SER A 222 -21.18 -2.43 10.96
C SER A 222 -20.12 -2.40 9.84
N TYR A 223 -19.79 -3.53 9.21
CA TYR A 223 -18.78 -3.56 8.16
C TYR A 223 -19.36 -3.12 6.82
N GLU A 224 -18.88 -2.00 6.31
CA GLU A 224 -19.36 -1.38 5.07
C GLU A 224 -18.45 -1.66 3.86
N GLY A 225 -17.34 -2.38 4.06
CA GLY A 225 -16.34 -2.63 3.03
C GLY A 225 -15.15 -1.68 3.09
N HIS A 226 -14.09 -2.06 2.39
CA HIS A 226 -12.85 -1.28 2.32
C HIS A 226 -12.78 -0.38 1.07
N TYR A 227 -13.23 -0.90 -0.07
CA TYR A 227 -13.25 -0.17 -1.35
C TYR A 227 -14.68 0.12 -1.80
N THR A 228 -14.84 1.22 -2.52
CA THR A 228 -16.02 1.47 -3.35
C THR A 228 -15.71 1.10 -4.80
N PHE A 229 -16.72 0.61 -5.53
CA PHE A 229 -16.55 0.13 -6.90
C PHE A 229 -17.40 0.92 -7.89
N ALA A 230 -16.85 1.15 -9.07
CA ALA A 230 -17.57 1.74 -10.19
C ALA A 230 -18.54 0.70 -10.78
N PRO A 231 -19.75 1.11 -11.21
CA PRO A 231 -20.66 0.20 -11.89
C PRO A 231 -20.10 -0.17 -13.26
N GLU A 232 -20.42 -1.38 -13.74
CA GLU A 232 -19.97 -1.84 -15.08
C GLU A 232 -20.39 -0.91 -16.22
N SER A 233 -21.49 -0.17 -16.05
CA SER A 233 -22.01 0.81 -17.01
C SER A 233 -21.20 2.11 -17.07
N ALA A 234 -20.37 2.40 -16.08
CA ALA A 234 -19.53 3.59 -16.00
C ALA A 234 -18.16 3.25 -15.38
N PRO A 235 -17.30 2.49 -16.11
CA PRO A 235 -15.98 2.11 -15.61
C PRO A 235 -15.06 3.34 -15.50
N VAL A 236 -14.11 3.26 -14.57
CA VAL A 236 -13.06 4.26 -14.41
C VAL A 236 -11.99 4.06 -15.49
N CYS A 237 -11.72 5.08 -16.30
CA CYS A 237 -10.80 4.97 -17.45
C CYS A 237 -9.61 5.94 -17.42
N PHE A 238 -9.70 7.08 -16.71
CA PHE A 238 -8.63 8.10 -16.63
C PHE A 238 -8.00 8.46 -17.99
N GLU A 239 -8.80 8.71 -19.03
CA GLU A 239 -8.30 8.93 -20.40
C GLU A 239 -7.30 10.09 -20.49
N ASP A 240 -7.46 11.14 -19.68
CA ASP A 240 -6.54 12.28 -19.58
C ASP A 240 -5.40 12.08 -18.55
N GLY A 241 -5.29 10.88 -17.99
CA GLY A 241 -4.34 10.53 -16.94
C GLY A 241 -2.96 10.11 -17.46
N ILE A 242 -2.17 9.54 -16.56
CA ILE A 242 -0.87 8.95 -16.86
C ILE A 242 -1.08 7.70 -17.70
N ALA A 243 -0.54 7.67 -18.92
CA ALA A 243 -0.51 6.45 -19.72
C ALA A 243 0.31 5.37 -19.01
N ALA A 244 -0.28 4.19 -18.83
CA ALA A 244 0.20 3.14 -17.93
C ALA A 244 0.07 1.74 -18.57
N ALA A 245 0.42 1.61 -19.85
CA ALA A 245 0.53 0.30 -20.51
C ALA A 245 1.52 -0.64 -19.80
N LYS A 246 2.51 -0.09 -19.11
CA LYS A 246 3.40 -0.82 -18.19
C LYS A 246 3.73 0.01 -16.97
N VAL A 247 3.66 -0.60 -15.78
CA VAL A 247 3.97 0.05 -14.50
C VAL A 247 4.97 -0.75 -13.67
N VAL A 248 5.96 -0.06 -13.12
CA VAL A 248 7.07 -0.63 -12.35
C VAL A 248 7.07 0.00 -10.95
N PRO A 249 6.85 -0.76 -9.86
CA PRO A 249 6.87 -0.23 -8.49
C PRO A 249 8.28 0.04 -7.94
N GLY A 250 9.33 -0.49 -8.56
CA GLY A 250 10.73 -0.22 -8.17
C GLY A 250 11.26 -1.06 -6.99
N TYR A 251 10.64 -2.20 -6.65
CA TYR A 251 11.20 -3.15 -5.69
C TYR A 251 12.52 -3.76 -6.19
N GLN A 252 13.53 -3.82 -5.31
CA GLN A 252 14.90 -4.14 -5.72
C GLN A 252 15.12 -5.62 -6.07
N LEU A 253 14.62 -6.54 -5.23
CA LEU A 253 14.99 -7.95 -5.34
C LEU A 253 14.20 -8.69 -6.41
N SER A 254 12.88 -8.55 -6.39
CA SER A 254 11.97 -9.19 -7.34
C SER A 254 11.94 -8.46 -8.69
N ASN A 255 12.30 -7.18 -8.72
CA ASN A 255 12.17 -6.28 -9.87
C ASN A 255 10.86 -6.53 -10.66
N PRO A 256 9.69 -6.39 -10.01
CA PRO A 256 8.43 -6.72 -10.64
C PRO A 256 7.95 -5.58 -11.51
N TRP A 257 7.08 -5.91 -12.46
CA TRP A 257 6.33 -4.94 -13.25
C TRP A 257 4.99 -5.53 -13.63
N PHE A 258 4.10 -4.68 -14.13
CA PHE A 258 2.80 -5.07 -14.64
C PHE A 258 2.64 -4.54 -16.06
N GLU A 259 2.04 -5.34 -16.94
CA GLU A 259 1.75 -4.96 -18.32
C GLU A 259 0.25 -5.03 -18.55
N TYR A 260 -0.34 -3.95 -19.04
CA TYR A 260 -1.75 -3.88 -19.37
C TYR A 260 -2.01 -4.55 -20.71
N HIS A 261 -3.00 -5.44 -20.73
CA HIS A 261 -3.47 -6.13 -21.92
C HIS A 261 -4.86 -5.60 -22.28
N PRO A 262 -5.01 -4.81 -23.36
CA PRO A 262 -6.30 -4.22 -23.75
C PRO A 262 -7.37 -5.26 -24.10
N GLU A 263 -6.94 -6.45 -24.52
CA GLU A 263 -7.79 -7.55 -24.98
C GLU A 263 -8.79 -8.03 -23.90
N ASP A 264 -8.32 -8.08 -22.64
CA ASP A 264 -9.11 -8.47 -21.47
C ASP A 264 -9.20 -7.37 -20.42
N GLY A 265 -8.50 -6.25 -20.62
CA GLY A 265 -8.51 -5.10 -19.75
C GLY A 265 -7.84 -5.37 -18.39
N LEU A 266 -6.88 -6.28 -18.33
CA LEU A 266 -6.15 -6.65 -17.11
C LEU A 266 -4.66 -6.29 -17.17
N TYR A 267 -4.06 -6.13 -15.99
CA TYR A 267 -2.62 -6.00 -15.80
C TYR A 267 -2.01 -7.35 -15.42
N TYR A 268 -1.14 -7.89 -16.27
CA TYR A 268 -0.39 -9.11 -16.02
C TYR A 268 0.90 -8.79 -15.28
N ARG A 269 1.15 -9.49 -14.17
CA ARG A 269 2.32 -9.27 -13.32
C ARG A 269 3.50 -10.13 -13.78
N TYR A 270 4.69 -9.55 -13.69
CA TYR A 270 5.97 -10.17 -13.95
C TYR A 270 6.92 -9.91 -12.79
N GLN A 271 7.87 -10.82 -12.58
CA GLN A 271 8.95 -10.65 -11.62
C GLN A 271 10.10 -11.62 -11.89
N TYR A 272 11.27 -11.33 -11.33
CA TYR A 272 12.47 -12.15 -11.49
C TYR A 272 12.83 -12.41 -12.95
N GLY A 273 12.51 -11.45 -13.84
CA GLY A 273 12.79 -11.50 -15.28
C GLY A 273 11.80 -12.31 -16.12
N GLY A 274 10.63 -12.68 -15.60
CA GLY A 274 9.60 -13.37 -16.39
C GLY A 274 8.20 -13.32 -15.78
N PRO A 275 7.22 -14.01 -16.40
CA PRO A 275 5.84 -14.07 -15.90
C PRO A 275 5.76 -14.48 -14.44
N HIS A 276 5.00 -13.73 -13.64
CA HIS A 276 4.72 -14.14 -12.27
C HIS A 276 3.62 -15.20 -12.29
N MET A 277 4.01 -16.46 -12.21
CA MET A 277 3.06 -17.57 -12.14
C MET A 277 2.63 -17.84 -10.69
N GLY A 278 1.33 -17.94 -10.46
CA GLY A 278 0.77 -18.73 -9.37
C GLY A 278 0.63 -20.20 -9.79
N ASP A 279 -0.14 -20.98 -9.04
CA ASP A 279 -0.38 -22.40 -9.34
C ASP A 279 -1.45 -22.63 -10.41
N GLU A 280 -2.29 -21.65 -10.69
CA GLU A 280 -3.37 -21.76 -11.68
C GLU A 280 -3.15 -20.91 -12.94
N GLY A 281 -2.09 -20.11 -12.98
CA GLY A 281 -1.78 -19.26 -14.12
C GLY A 281 -0.98 -18.02 -13.73
N GLN A 282 -0.71 -17.18 -14.73
CA GLN A 282 -0.05 -15.90 -14.49
C GLN A 282 -0.96 -15.00 -13.64
N ILE A 283 -0.36 -14.26 -12.71
CA ILE A 283 -1.09 -13.28 -11.91
C ILE A 283 -1.55 -12.14 -12.80
N ALA A 284 -2.85 -11.87 -12.79
CA ALA A 284 -3.47 -10.74 -13.48
C ALA A 284 -4.43 -10.01 -12.53
N VAL A 285 -4.44 -8.68 -12.58
CA VAL A 285 -5.25 -7.81 -11.71
C VAL A 285 -5.90 -6.69 -12.50
N LYS A 286 -7.04 -6.18 -12.01
CA LYS A 286 -7.74 -5.04 -12.62
C LYS A 286 -7.17 -3.70 -12.15
N ASN A 287 -6.78 -3.66 -10.89
CA ASN A 287 -6.42 -2.45 -10.17
C ASN A 287 -5.01 -2.59 -9.59
N ILE A 288 -4.21 -1.53 -9.67
CA ILE A 288 -2.92 -1.42 -9.01
C ILE A 288 -2.87 -0.12 -8.23
N ILE A 289 -2.51 -0.19 -6.94
CA ILE A 289 -2.33 0.98 -6.09
C ILE A 289 -0.87 1.01 -5.63
N PHE A 290 -0.18 2.12 -5.87
CA PHE A 290 1.10 2.40 -5.24
C PHE A 290 0.83 3.30 -4.04
N GLN A 291 1.10 2.82 -2.83
CA GLN A 291 0.92 3.56 -1.59
C GLN A 291 2.29 3.89 -1.01
N TYR A 292 2.69 5.16 -1.05
CA TYR A 292 3.96 5.57 -0.47
C TYR A 292 3.82 5.86 1.02
N CYS A 293 4.67 5.24 1.82
CA CYS A 293 4.67 5.34 3.27
C CYS A 293 6.03 5.83 3.78
N LEU A 294 5.99 6.58 4.89
CA LEU A 294 7.19 6.83 5.68
C LEU A 294 7.68 5.50 6.28
N TRP A 295 8.97 5.39 6.53
CA TRP A 295 9.52 4.19 7.14
C TRP A 295 10.77 4.48 7.98
N LYS A 296 11.08 3.56 8.89
CA LYS A 296 12.33 3.53 9.65
C LYS A 296 12.65 2.11 10.07
N TYR A 297 13.82 1.92 10.67
CA TYR A 297 14.15 0.67 11.36
C TYR A 297 13.67 0.71 12.82
N TYR A 298 13.20 -0.43 13.32
CA TYR A 298 13.09 -0.68 14.75
C TYR A 298 14.49 -0.84 15.36
N LYS A 299 15.20 0.27 15.57
CA LYS A 299 16.59 0.24 16.08
C LYS A 299 16.67 -0.45 17.45
N PRO A 300 17.70 -1.30 17.68
CA PRO A 300 18.88 -1.56 16.85
C PRO A 300 18.73 -2.72 15.85
N THR A 301 17.51 -3.18 15.55
CA THR A 301 17.26 -4.30 14.62
C THR A 301 17.17 -3.84 13.16
N GLU A 302 17.17 -4.80 12.23
CA GLU A 302 16.91 -4.58 10.80
C GLU A 302 15.42 -4.68 10.44
N TYR A 303 14.52 -4.86 11.42
CA TYR A 303 13.08 -4.90 11.16
C TYR A 303 12.59 -3.52 10.71
N LEU A 304 11.80 -3.50 9.63
CA LEU A 304 11.19 -2.29 9.11
C LEU A 304 9.94 -1.93 9.91
N ASP A 305 9.82 -0.65 10.23
CA ASP A 305 8.63 0.03 10.73
C ASP A 305 8.10 0.91 9.60
N ILE A 306 7.07 0.43 8.90
CA ILE A 306 6.40 1.18 7.83
C ILE A 306 5.22 1.91 8.45
N ASP A 307 5.22 3.23 8.37
CA ASP A 307 4.15 4.08 8.88
C ASP A 307 2.99 4.06 7.90
N VAL A 308 1.99 3.26 8.24
CA VAL A 308 0.74 3.12 7.48
C VAL A 308 -0.37 4.00 8.03
N HIS A 309 -0.05 5.00 8.86
CA HIS A 309 -1.03 5.88 9.50
C HIS A 309 -0.94 7.31 8.99
N THR A 310 0.28 7.81 8.76
CA THR A 310 0.49 9.20 8.31
C THR A 310 0.06 9.35 6.84
N PRO A 311 -0.92 10.22 6.52
CA PRO A 311 -1.38 10.43 5.15
C PRO A 311 -0.23 10.81 4.21
N ALA A 312 -0.28 10.29 2.99
CA ALA A 312 0.72 10.56 1.96
C ALA A 312 0.12 10.38 0.56
N THR A 313 0.96 10.42 -0.47
CA THR A 313 0.54 10.28 -1.86
C THR A 313 0.76 8.85 -2.37
N GLY A 314 0.22 8.60 -3.55
CA GLY A 314 0.30 7.32 -4.23
C GLY A 314 -0.08 7.46 -5.70
N TYR A 315 -0.21 6.32 -6.36
CA TYR A 315 -0.82 6.25 -7.69
C TYR A 315 -1.88 5.17 -7.73
N TYR A 316 -2.93 5.38 -8.51
CA TYR A 316 -3.90 4.35 -8.86
C TYR A 316 -3.85 4.10 -10.37
N PHE A 317 -3.76 2.84 -10.77
CA PHE A 317 -3.77 2.41 -12.17
C PHE A 317 -4.89 1.40 -12.42
N THR A 318 -5.60 1.59 -13.53
CA THR A 318 -6.61 0.67 -14.06
C THR A 318 -6.80 0.97 -15.56
N ASN A 319 -7.30 0.01 -16.35
CA ASN A 319 -7.61 0.22 -17.77
C ASN A 319 -6.48 0.90 -18.60
N GLY A 320 -5.22 0.55 -18.35
CA GLY A 320 -4.06 1.11 -19.07
C GLY A 320 -3.71 2.56 -18.75
N HIS A 321 -4.37 3.19 -17.77
CA HIS A 321 -4.15 4.56 -17.35
C HIS A 321 -3.99 4.64 -15.83
N GLY A 322 -3.58 5.81 -15.32
CA GLY A 322 -3.54 6.06 -13.89
C GLY A 322 -3.53 7.53 -13.51
N ILE A 323 -3.70 7.79 -12.22
CA ILE A 323 -3.72 9.13 -11.63
C ILE A 323 -2.87 9.17 -10.36
N LEU A 324 -2.43 10.37 -10.00
CA LEU A 324 -1.88 10.64 -8.68
C LEU A 324 -3.04 10.64 -7.67
N ILE A 325 -2.82 10.03 -6.51
CA ILE A 325 -3.80 9.95 -5.42
C ILE A 325 -3.17 10.40 -4.10
N ARG A 326 -4.02 10.77 -3.16
CA ARG A 326 -3.71 10.89 -1.73
C ARG A 326 -4.38 9.76 -0.98
N TRP A 327 -3.70 9.19 0.00
CA TRP A 327 -4.30 8.22 0.92
C TRP A 327 -4.27 8.76 2.34
N GLU A 328 -5.30 8.41 3.11
CA GLU A 328 -5.37 8.67 4.54
C GLU A 328 -6.04 7.50 5.23
N LYS A 329 -5.78 7.35 6.53
CA LYS A 329 -6.34 6.26 7.32
C LYS A 329 -7.38 6.81 8.29
N ASP A 330 -8.52 6.15 8.38
CA ASP A 330 -9.56 6.47 9.36
C ASP A 330 -9.14 6.04 10.77
N GLY A 331 -8.31 6.86 11.41
CA GLY A 331 -7.71 6.55 12.71
C GLY A 331 -6.69 5.40 12.67
N ALA A 332 -6.30 4.90 13.84
CA ALA A 332 -5.24 3.89 13.93
C ALA A 332 -5.64 2.52 13.38
N TYR A 333 -6.93 2.17 13.46
CA TYR A 333 -7.46 0.85 13.13
C TYR A 333 -8.55 0.84 12.07
N GLY A 334 -8.99 2.01 11.56
CA GLY A 334 -9.98 2.06 10.49
C GLY A 334 -9.37 1.86 9.10
N VAL A 335 -10.22 2.04 8.10
CA VAL A 335 -9.94 1.77 6.68
C VAL A 335 -9.03 2.84 6.08
N THR A 336 -8.08 2.41 5.24
CA THR A 336 -7.35 3.34 4.36
C THR A 336 -8.25 3.75 3.21
N LYS A 337 -8.45 5.06 3.04
CA LYS A 337 -9.20 5.65 1.92
C LYS A 337 -8.26 6.33 0.95
N TYR A 338 -8.66 6.37 -0.32
CA TYR A 338 -7.89 6.92 -1.41
C TYR A 338 -8.71 8.00 -2.11
N TYR A 339 -8.08 9.15 -2.36
CA TYR A 339 -8.70 10.31 -2.97
C TYR A 339 -7.89 10.76 -4.17
N ASP A 340 -8.54 11.31 -5.17
CA ASP A 340 -7.85 12.07 -6.21
C ASP A 340 -7.27 13.39 -5.63
N MET A 341 -6.64 14.16 -6.51
CA MET A 341 -6.01 15.42 -6.12
C MET A 341 -7.01 16.58 -5.92
N ASP A 342 -8.27 16.39 -6.32
CA ASP A 342 -9.38 17.32 -6.10
C ASP A 342 -10.13 17.02 -4.79
N GLY A 343 -9.81 15.89 -4.15
CA GLY A 343 -10.34 15.48 -2.85
C GLY A 343 -11.55 14.54 -2.94
N GLN A 344 -11.89 14.04 -4.12
CA GLN A 344 -12.96 13.05 -4.30
C GLN A 344 -12.43 11.64 -4.00
N GLU A 345 -13.20 10.83 -3.26
CA GLU A 345 -12.84 9.43 -3.00
C GLU A 345 -12.87 8.64 -4.32
N ILE A 346 -11.78 7.94 -4.63
CA ILE A 346 -11.70 7.16 -5.88
C ILE A 346 -12.58 5.92 -5.77
N LYS A 347 -13.20 5.54 -6.90
CA LYS A 347 -13.83 4.22 -7.07
C LYS A 347 -12.85 3.29 -7.79
N LEU A 348 -12.82 2.02 -7.41
CA LEU A 348 -12.09 0.99 -8.13
C LEU A 348 -12.96 0.38 -9.23
N ASN A 349 -12.36 -0.08 -10.32
CA ASN A 349 -13.10 -0.96 -11.24
C ASN A 349 -13.30 -2.34 -10.59
N PRO A 350 -14.46 -2.99 -10.80
CA PRO A 350 -14.66 -4.36 -10.34
C PRO A 350 -13.56 -5.30 -10.83
N GLY A 351 -12.97 -6.06 -9.92
CA GLY A 351 -11.88 -7.00 -10.16
C GLY A 351 -10.79 -6.95 -9.10
N LYS A 352 -9.76 -7.79 -9.28
CA LYS A 352 -8.67 -7.97 -8.31
C LYS A 352 -7.79 -6.73 -8.18
N THR A 353 -7.29 -6.48 -6.97
CA THR A 353 -6.46 -5.31 -6.64
C THR A 353 -5.10 -5.71 -6.08
N TRP A 354 -4.04 -5.09 -6.61
CA TRP A 354 -2.68 -5.24 -6.10
C TRP A 354 -2.19 -3.93 -5.49
N VAL A 355 -1.91 -3.93 -4.18
CA VAL A 355 -1.43 -2.76 -3.45
C VAL A 355 0.06 -2.90 -3.17
N CYS A 356 0.88 -2.08 -3.82
CA CYS A 356 2.30 -1.95 -3.57
C CYS A 356 2.56 -0.91 -2.49
N ILE A 357 2.93 -1.35 -1.30
CA ILE A 357 3.42 -0.49 -0.21
C ILE A 357 4.89 -0.16 -0.48
N LEU A 358 5.18 1.11 -0.65
CA LEU A 358 6.47 1.59 -1.11
C LEU A 358 7.06 2.61 -0.13
N PRO A 359 8.37 2.54 0.17
CA PRO A 359 9.06 3.61 0.87
C PRO A 359 8.94 4.94 0.11
N ASN A 360 8.53 6.01 0.78
CA ASN A 360 8.32 7.32 0.15
C ASN A 360 9.62 7.94 -0.40
N ASP A 361 10.78 7.59 0.16
CA ASP A 361 12.10 7.97 -0.33
C ASP A 361 12.53 7.22 -1.61
N ARG A 362 11.65 6.39 -2.17
CA ARG A 362 11.86 5.65 -3.44
C ARG A 362 10.79 5.92 -4.48
N MET A 363 10.02 7.00 -4.34
CA MET A 363 9.04 7.42 -5.34
C MET A 363 9.67 7.67 -6.72
N ASP A 364 10.95 8.08 -6.76
CA ASP A 364 11.74 8.25 -7.98
C ASP A 364 12.12 6.94 -8.70
N LYS A 365 11.79 5.78 -8.12
CA LYS A 365 12.06 4.44 -8.68
C LYS A 365 10.85 3.82 -9.37
N ALA A 366 9.69 4.47 -9.29
CA ALA A 366 8.54 4.04 -10.05
C ALA A 366 8.65 4.51 -11.50
N GLU A 367 8.26 3.65 -12.44
CA GLU A 367 8.30 3.94 -13.87
C GLU A 367 6.95 3.58 -14.50
N PHE A 368 6.45 4.47 -15.36
CA PHE A 368 5.18 4.32 -16.07
C PHE A 368 5.42 4.55 -17.56
N TYR A 369 4.94 3.63 -18.39
CA TYR A 369 5.13 3.67 -19.83
C TYR A 369 3.77 3.64 -20.53
N GLY A 370 3.58 4.52 -21.51
CA GLY A 370 2.34 4.59 -22.29
C GLY A 370 2.24 3.55 -23.42
N GLU A 371 3.34 2.89 -23.77
CA GLU A 371 3.39 1.82 -24.75
C GLU A 371 4.07 0.59 -24.14
N GLN A 372 3.73 -0.60 -24.64
CA GLN A 372 4.46 -1.81 -24.25
C GLN A 372 5.90 -1.72 -24.79
N THR A 373 6.87 -1.76 -23.87
CA THR A 373 8.29 -1.73 -24.21
C THR A 373 8.79 -3.16 -24.39
N GLU A 374 9.32 -3.46 -25.59
CA GLU A 374 9.94 -4.76 -25.96
C GLU A 374 11.14 -5.14 -25.06
#